data_AF-A0A9W7GD65-F1
#
_entry.id   AF-A0A9W7GD65-F1
#
_cell.length_a   1.000
_cell.length_b   1.000
_cell.length_c   1.000
_cell.angle_alpha   90.00
_cell.angle_beta   90.00
_cell.angle_gamma   90.00
#
_symmetry.space_group_name_H-M   'P 1'
#
loop_
_entity.id
_entity.type
_entity.pdbx_description
1 polymer ?
#
loop_
_entity_poly.entity_id
_entity_poly.type
_entity_poly.pdbx_seq_one_letter_code
_entity_poly.pdbx_strand_id
1 'polypeptide(L)'
;MPKRKASITKTTASPPVSWRDLAKREITSCVTENEIIALQDALAKLTQAAEARFVNLRTTSKDFTKGCLVKMTRSNESQDQDVGYNMCSRDVDATFTAGPNAAEFSISFSNENVEGDETITVESDLFILEEGDFGEVTDAEITEFLKKAGLFEVKTRNSDFEDDADDATRRRWAYADVISEAIELVEEKCGCEDNCGVFLGMGSEDIYGLLGLNY
;
A
#
# COMPACT_ATOMS: atom_id res chain seq x y z
N MET A 1 46.78 -49.43 -32.84
CA MET A 1 46.07 -48.26 -33.42
C MET A 1 45.73 -47.29 -32.30
N PRO A 2 46.26 -46.05 -32.27
CA PRO A 2 45.90 -45.07 -31.25
C PRO A 2 44.60 -44.35 -31.64
N LYS A 3 43.66 -44.24 -30.69
CA LYS A 3 42.38 -43.54 -30.84
C LYS A 3 42.62 -42.02 -30.81
N ARG A 4 42.24 -41.31 -31.88
CA ARG A 4 42.16 -39.84 -31.91
C ARG A 4 41.09 -39.38 -30.92
N LYS A 5 41.46 -38.54 -29.95
CA LYS A 5 40.49 -37.77 -29.14
C LYS A 5 40.02 -36.58 -29.97
N ALA A 6 38.72 -36.49 -30.20
CA ALA A 6 38.09 -35.29 -30.75
C ALA A 6 38.10 -34.19 -29.68
N SER A 7 38.72 -33.06 -29.99
CA SER A 7 38.65 -31.85 -29.16
C SER A 7 37.31 -31.18 -29.43
N ILE A 8 36.43 -31.16 -28.43
CA ILE A 8 35.18 -30.40 -28.48
C ILE A 8 35.52 -28.98 -28.02
N THR A 9 35.60 -28.05 -28.96
CA THR A 9 35.64 -26.61 -28.69
C THR A 9 34.28 -26.20 -28.11
N LYS A 10 34.26 -25.92 -26.80
CA LYS A 10 33.13 -25.23 -26.16
C LYS A 10 33.06 -23.82 -26.72
N THR A 11 32.05 -23.54 -27.55
CA THR A 11 31.67 -22.17 -27.90
C THR A 11 31.09 -21.51 -26.64
N THR A 12 31.86 -20.65 -25.99
CA THR A 12 31.37 -19.79 -24.91
C THR A 12 30.43 -18.76 -25.50
N ALA A 13 29.12 -18.94 -25.29
CA ALA A 13 28.15 -17.89 -25.55
C ALA A 13 28.45 -16.70 -24.61
N SER A 14 28.60 -15.52 -25.18
CA SER A 14 28.78 -14.29 -24.42
C SER A 14 27.57 -14.05 -23.49
N PRO A 15 27.79 -13.51 -22.29
CA PRO A 15 26.69 -13.20 -21.38
C PRO A 15 25.72 -12.19 -22.02
N PRO A 16 24.40 -12.29 -21.74
CA PRO A 16 23.42 -11.35 -22.26
C PRO A 16 23.77 -9.94 -21.78
N VAL A 17 23.87 -9.00 -22.72
CA VAL A 17 24.11 -7.59 -22.42
C VAL A 17 22.93 -7.05 -21.63
N SER A 18 23.18 -6.37 -20.51
CA SER A 18 22.10 -5.82 -19.71
C SER A 18 21.39 -4.69 -20.47
N TRP A 19 20.08 -4.60 -20.33
CA TRP A 19 19.28 -3.54 -20.96
C TRP A 19 19.75 -2.13 -20.55
N ARG A 20 20.31 -1.98 -19.34
CA ARG A 20 20.92 -0.73 -18.87
C ARG A 20 22.12 -0.33 -19.71
N ASP A 21 22.96 -1.30 -20.08
CA ASP A 21 24.17 -1.04 -20.85
C ASP A 21 23.83 -0.72 -22.31
N LEU A 22 22.79 -1.35 -22.87
CA LEU A 22 22.24 -1.00 -24.18
C LEU A 22 21.66 0.42 -24.16
N ALA A 23 20.81 0.75 -23.19
CA ALA A 23 20.21 2.08 -23.08
C ALA A 23 21.26 3.19 -22.90
N LYS A 24 22.28 2.97 -22.05
CA LYS A 24 23.40 3.91 -21.91
C LYS A 24 24.15 4.11 -23.21
N ARG A 25 24.37 3.04 -23.97
CA ARG A 25 25.10 3.09 -25.25
C ARG A 25 24.32 3.86 -26.30
N GLU A 26 23.01 3.64 -26.39
CA GLU A 26 22.11 4.39 -27.27
C GLU A 26 22.12 5.89 -26.94
N ILE A 27 21.95 6.24 -25.66
CA ILE A 27 21.97 7.64 -25.19
C ILE A 27 23.31 8.31 -25.50
N THR A 28 24.42 7.60 -25.31
CA THR A 28 25.77 8.13 -25.60
C THR A 28 26.04 8.27 -27.10
N SER A 29 25.29 7.55 -27.94
CA SER A 29 25.45 7.59 -29.40
C SER A 29 24.67 8.71 -30.09
N CYS A 30 23.77 9.38 -29.37
CA CYS A 30 23.03 10.53 -29.90
C CYS A 30 23.97 11.73 -30.10
N VAL A 31 23.90 12.31 -31.29
CA VAL A 31 24.78 13.40 -31.72
C VAL A 31 24.02 14.69 -32.01
N THR A 32 22.69 14.65 -31.98
CA THR A 32 21.83 15.81 -32.21
C THR A 32 20.79 16.00 -31.10
N GLU A 33 20.36 17.24 -30.90
CA GLU A 33 19.31 17.60 -29.94
C GLU A 33 17.97 16.92 -30.27
N ASN A 34 17.64 16.80 -31.56
CA ASN A 34 16.41 16.13 -32.01
C ASN A 34 16.39 14.63 -31.66
N GLU A 35 17.54 13.93 -31.71
CA GLU A 35 17.64 12.53 -31.30
C GLU A 35 17.44 12.36 -29.78
N ILE A 36 17.94 13.31 -28.98
CA ILE A 36 17.75 13.31 -27.53
C ILE A 36 16.28 13.55 -27.18
N ILE A 37 15.61 14.50 -27.84
CA ILE A 37 14.17 14.77 -27.66
C ILE A 37 13.34 13.52 -28.01
N ALA A 38 13.64 12.87 -29.14
CA ALA A 38 12.93 11.65 -29.55
C ALA A 38 13.11 10.50 -28.54
N LEU A 39 14.29 10.39 -27.91
CA LEU A 39 14.55 9.42 -26.83
C LEU A 39 13.77 9.74 -25.56
N GLN A 40 13.68 11.01 -25.16
CA GLN A 40 12.89 11.43 -24.01
C GLN A 40 11.40 11.10 -24.21
N ASP A 41 10.85 11.38 -25.40
CA ASP A 41 9.47 11.03 -25.75
C ASP A 41 9.24 9.52 -25.72
N ALA A 42 10.19 8.73 -26.22
CA ALA A 42 10.10 7.27 -26.20
C ALA A 42 10.13 6.72 -24.76
N LEU A 43 10.98 7.28 -23.89
CA LEU A 43 11.04 6.95 -22.47
C LEU A 43 9.73 7.30 -21.75
N ALA A 44 9.18 8.49 -21.99
CA ALA A 44 7.91 8.91 -21.39
C ALA A 44 6.77 7.95 -21.79
N LYS A 45 6.68 7.56 -23.07
CA LYS A 45 5.71 6.58 -23.56
C LYS A 45 5.91 5.19 -22.94
N LEU A 46 7.16 4.76 -22.76
CA LEU A 46 7.46 3.48 -22.12
C LEU A 46 7.06 3.47 -20.65
N THR A 47 7.35 4.55 -19.91
CA THR A 47 6.93 4.72 -18.52
C THR A 47 5.42 4.68 -18.41
N GLN A 48 4.71 5.45 -19.25
CA GLN A 48 3.25 5.44 -19.27
C GLN A 48 2.66 4.06 -19.60
N ALA A 49 3.27 3.34 -20.56
CA ALA A 49 2.84 1.97 -20.90
C ALA A 49 3.14 0.97 -19.78
N ALA A 50 4.25 1.12 -19.07
CA ALA A 50 4.61 0.29 -17.93
C ALA A 50 3.64 0.53 -16.75
N GLU A 51 3.32 1.78 -16.45
CA GLU A 51 2.31 2.17 -15.45
C GLU A 51 0.94 1.61 -15.80
N ALA A 52 0.48 1.78 -17.05
CA ALA A 52 -0.80 1.24 -17.50
C ALA A 52 -0.84 -0.30 -17.41
N ARG A 53 0.26 -0.98 -17.74
CA ARG A 53 0.37 -2.43 -17.62
C ARG A 53 0.44 -2.89 -16.17
N PHE A 54 1.07 -2.13 -15.29
CA PHE A 54 1.10 -2.39 -13.86
C PHE A 54 -0.31 -2.27 -13.26
N VAL A 55 -1.08 -1.25 -13.63
CA VAL A 55 -2.49 -1.10 -13.24
C VAL A 55 -3.33 -2.27 -13.76
N ASN A 56 -3.11 -2.72 -15.00
CA ASN A 56 -3.81 -3.86 -15.57
C ASN A 56 -3.47 -5.19 -14.85
N LEU A 57 -2.20 -5.40 -14.50
CA LEU A 57 -1.78 -6.57 -13.72
C LEU A 57 -2.33 -6.53 -12.30
N ARG A 58 -2.41 -5.35 -11.66
CA ARG A 58 -3.01 -5.18 -10.33
C ARG A 58 -4.52 -5.44 -10.33
N THR A 59 -5.20 -5.15 -11.44
CA THR A 59 -6.65 -5.41 -11.60
C THR A 59 -6.98 -6.85 -12.00
N THR A 60 -6.01 -7.60 -12.52
CA THR A 60 -6.19 -9.01 -12.95
C THR A 60 -5.55 -10.03 -12.01
N SER A 61 -4.64 -9.61 -11.11
CA SER A 61 -4.09 -10.47 -10.07
C SER A 61 -5.15 -10.78 -9.01
N LYS A 62 -5.24 -12.06 -8.61
CA LYS A 62 -5.99 -12.50 -7.41
C LYS A 62 -5.06 -12.74 -6.21
N ASP A 63 -3.77 -12.49 -6.40
CA ASP A 63 -2.73 -12.64 -5.38
C ASP A 63 -2.21 -11.25 -5.03
N PHE A 64 -2.49 -10.82 -3.81
CA PHE A 64 -2.10 -9.52 -3.28
C PHE A 64 -1.08 -9.67 -2.13
N THR A 65 -0.49 -10.86 -1.96
CA THR A 65 0.53 -11.15 -0.91
C THR A 65 1.76 -10.24 -0.98
N LYS A 66 2.04 -9.63 -2.14
CA LYS A 66 3.17 -8.70 -2.40
C LYS A 66 2.73 -7.38 -3.02
N GLY A 67 1.42 -7.15 -3.07
CA GLY A 67 0.82 -6.01 -3.74
C GLY A 67 0.33 -4.96 -2.74
N CYS A 68 -0.01 -3.81 -3.28
CA CYS A 68 -0.70 -2.74 -2.59
C CYS A 68 -2.21 -3.01 -2.79
N LEU A 69 -2.99 -3.21 -1.74
CA LEU A 69 -4.45 -3.38 -1.76
C LEU A 69 -5.16 -2.03 -1.83
N VAL A 70 -4.51 -0.98 -1.34
CA VAL A 70 -5.10 0.33 -1.12
C VAL A 70 -4.37 1.38 -1.93
N LYS A 71 -5.04 2.48 -2.24
CA LYS A 71 -4.40 3.67 -2.78
C LYS A 71 -5.03 4.88 -2.13
N MET A 72 -4.21 5.74 -1.54
CA MET A 72 -4.67 7.03 -1.05
C MET A 72 -4.96 7.97 -2.24
N THR A 73 -6.17 8.52 -2.27
CA THR A 73 -6.61 9.46 -3.31
C THR A 73 -6.47 10.91 -2.88
N ARG A 74 -6.70 11.20 -1.59
CA ARG A 74 -6.56 12.53 -1.00
C ARG A 74 -6.28 12.39 0.49
N SER A 75 -5.50 13.30 1.04
CA SER A 75 -5.48 13.54 2.48
C SER A 75 -5.39 15.03 2.78
N ASN A 76 -5.80 15.41 3.98
CA ASN A 76 -5.67 16.72 4.57
C ASN A 76 -5.24 16.56 6.03
N GLU A 77 -4.42 17.47 6.53
CA GLU A 77 -3.96 17.48 7.92
C GLU A 77 -4.13 18.89 8.48
N SER A 78 -4.67 18.97 9.69
CA SER A 78 -4.73 20.20 10.49
C SER A 78 -4.14 19.94 11.88
N GLN A 79 -3.51 20.98 12.40
CA GLN A 79 -2.89 20.99 13.72
C GLN A 79 -3.31 22.29 14.39
N ASP A 80 -3.66 22.23 15.67
CA ASP A 80 -3.93 23.41 16.48
C ASP A 80 -3.23 23.32 17.82
N GLN A 81 -2.85 24.47 18.35
CA GLN A 81 -2.20 24.60 19.65
C GLN A 81 -2.78 25.78 20.41
N ASP A 82 -3.41 25.49 21.55
CA ASP A 82 -3.84 26.50 22.50
C ASP A 82 -2.92 26.51 23.72
N VAL A 83 -1.98 27.46 23.72
CA VAL A 83 -1.03 27.69 24.82
C VAL A 83 -1.73 28.15 26.10
N GLY A 84 -2.92 28.75 26.01
CA GLY A 84 -3.69 29.21 27.17
C GLY A 84 -4.26 28.06 27.99
N TYR A 85 -4.53 26.92 27.34
CA TYR A 85 -5.09 25.71 27.94
C TYR A 85 -4.13 24.52 27.91
N ASN A 86 -2.87 24.73 27.51
CA ASN A 86 -1.88 23.66 27.30
C ASN A 86 -2.47 22.48 26.50
N MET A 87 -3.13 22.83 25.39
CA MET A 87 -3.82 21.90 24.51
C MET A 87 -3.12 21.86 23.15
N CYS A 88 -2.97 20.66 22.60
CA CYS A 88 -2.55 20.43 21.21
C CYS A 88 -3.55 19.47 20.58
N SER A 89 -3.94 19.70 19.33
CA SER A 89 -4.79 18.79 18.58
C SER A 89 -4.25 18.54 17.19
N ARG A 90 -4.58 17.35 16.68
CA ARG A 90 -4.23 16.90 15.34
C ARG A 90 -5.44 16.22 14.72
N ASP A 91 -5.79 16.65 13.51
CA ASP A 91 -6.78 15.99 12.68
C ASP A 91 -6.18 15.59 11.34
N VAL A 92 -6.46 14.38 10.88
CA VAL A 92 -6.06 13.87 9.57
C VAL A 92 -7.28 13.25 8.89
N ASP A 93 -7.72 13.86 7.79
CA ASP A 93 -8.75 13.30 6.91
C ASP A 93 -8.08 12.63 5.71
N ALA A 94 -8.34 11.35 5.49
CA ALA A 94 -7.83 10.62 4.34
C ALA A 94 -8.92 9.84 3.59
N THR A 95 -8.79 9.81 2.26
CA THR A 95 -9.67 9.05 1.36
C THR A 95 -8.85 8.09 0.54
N PHE A 96 -9.43 6.93 0.26
CA PHE A 96 -8.75 5.80 -0.35
C PHE A 96 -9.63 5.08 -1.34
N THR A 97 -8.99 4.28 -2.19
CA THR A 97 -9.62 3.25 -3.01
C THR A 97 -9.01 1.89 -2.69
N ALA A 98 -9.84 0.87 -2.45
CA ALA A 98 -9.41 -0.51 -2.21
C ALA A 98 -9.71 -1.44 -3.40
N GLY A 99 -8.76 -2.33 -3.66
CA GLY A 99 -8.90 -3.45 -4.58
C GLY A 99 -9.05 -3.07 -6.06
N PRO A 100 -9.25 -4.07 -6.94
CA PRO A 100 -9.35 -3.87 -8.39
C PRO A 100 -10.58 -3.04 -8.80
N ASN A 101 -11.63 -3.05 -7.99
CA ASN A 101 -12.85 -2.28 -8.27
C ASN A 101 -12.75 -0.82 -7.79
N ALA A 102 -11.63 -0.43 -7.17
CA ALA A 102 -11.42 0.88 -6.59
C ALA A 102 -12.56 1.32 -5.66
N ALA A 103 -12.96 0.44 -4.73
CA ALA A 103 -14.00 0.76 -3.77
C ALA A 103 -13.52 1.89 -2.86
N GLU A 104 -14.23 3.01 -2.88
CA GLU A 104 -13.91 4.19 -2.08
C GLU A 104 -14.29 3.99 -0.61
N PHE A 105 -13.43 4.49 0.28
CA PHE A 105 -13.65 4.63 1.72
C PHE A 105 -12.79 5.76 2.28
N SER A 106 -13.10 6.22 3.48
CA SER A 106 -12.39 7.27 4.20
C SER A 106 -12.04 6.87 5.62
N ILE A 107 -11.00 7.51 6.16
CA ILE A 107 -10.62 7.44 7.58
C ILE A 107 -10.31 8.87 8.04
N SER A 108 -10.93 9.29 9.12
CA SER A 108 -10.67 10.52 9.86
C SER A 108 -10.02 10.17 11.18
N PHE A 109 -8.85 10.74 11.45
CA PHE A 109 -8.14 10.62 12.72
C PHE A 109 -8.22 11.96 13.44
N SER A 110 -8.58 11.93 14.72
CA SER A 110 -8.58 13.10 15.59
C SER A 110 -7.93 12.71 16.91
N ASN A 111 -6.93 13.47 17.34
CA ASN A 111 -6.31 13.34 18.64
C ASN A 111 -6.21 14.73 19.28
N GLU A 112 -6.94 14.91 20.38
CA GLU A 112 -6.86 16.10 21.22
C GLU A 112 -6.11 15.75 22.50
N ASN A 113 -5.00 16.44 22.78
CA ASN A 113 -4.23 16.32 24.00
C ASN A 113 -4.40 17.58 24.85
N VAL A 114 -5.08 17.45 25.99
CA VAL A 114 -5.29 18.53 26.96
C VAL A 114 -4.53 18.19 28.23
N GLU A 115 -3.51 18.99 28.56
CA GLU A 115 -2.70 18.80 29.78
C GLU A 115 -2.08 17.40 29.94
N GLY A 116 -1.92 16.64 28.85
CA GLY A 116 -1.39 15.27 28.86
C GLY A 116 -2.46 14.17 28.80
N ASP A 117 -3.75 14.53 28.86
CA ASP A 117 -4.87 13.60 28.66
C ASP A 117 -5.25 13.59 27.17
N GLU A 118 -5.09 12.43 26.52
CA GLU A 118 -5.38 12.24 25.10
C GLU A 118 -6.80 11.73 24.88
N THR A 119 -7.52 12.39 23.97
CA THR A 119 -8.83 11.99 23.46
C THR A 119 -8.68 11.61 22.01
N ILE A 120 -8.69 10.30 21.73
CA ILE A 120 -8.48 9.75 20.39
C ILE A 120 -9.82 9.31 19.80
N THR A 121 -10.08 9.76 18.58
CA THR A 121 -11.22 9.34 17.75
C THR A 121 -10.74 8.99 16.35
N VAL A 122 -11.02 7.78 15.89
CA VAL A 122 -10.77 7.33 14.52
C VAL A 122 -12.08 6.86 13.91
N GLU A 123 -12.60 7.63 12.96
CA GLU A 123 -13.85 7.34 12.26
C GLU A 123 -13.58 6.91 10.83
N SER A 124 -14.15 5.78 10.42
CA SER A 124 -14.09 5.29 9.05
C SER A 124 -15.46 4.83 8.60
N ASP A 125 -15.66 4.80 7.28
CA ASP A 125 -16.79 4.07 6.67
C ASP A 125 -16.76 2.56 7.02
N LEU A 126 -15.63 2.06 7.54
CA LEU A 126 -15.35 0.66 7.79
C LEU A 126 -15.33 0.28 9.28
N PHE A 127 -15.03 1.22 10.16
CA PHE A 127 -14.94 1.00 11.61
C PHE A 127 -14.96 2.33 12.34
N ILE A 128 -15.22 2.29 13.64
CA ILE A 128 -15.14 3.46 14.52
C ILE A 128 -14.32 3.05 15.75
N LEU A 129 -13.40 3.89 16.17
CA LEU A 129 -12.67 3.81 17.43
C LEU A 129 -12.86 5.14 18.16
N GLU A 130 -13.49 5.13 19.32
CA GLU A 130 -13.75 6.33 20.12
C GLU A 130 -13.36 6.05 21.56
N GLU A 131 -12.46 6.87 22.12
CA GLU A 131 -11.98 6.74 23.51
C GLU A 131 -11.45 5.33 23.87
N GLY A 132 -10.89 4.61 22.89
CA GLY A 132 -10.37 3.25 23.04
C GLY A 132 -11.41 2.14 22.88
N ASP A 133 -12.69 2.48 22.71
CA ASP A 133 -13.75 1.53 22.40
C ASP A 133 -13.89 1.36 20.88
N PHE A 134 -13.69 0.12 20.41
CA PHE A 134 -13.84 -0.24 19.00
C PHE A 134 -15.28 -0.69 18.70
N GLY A 135 -15.91 -0.02 17.74
CA GLY A 135 -17.25 -0.33 17.26
C GLY A 135 -17.31 -1.73 16.67
N GLU A 136 -18.41 -2.45 16.94
CA GLU A 136 -18.61 -3.80 16.41
C GLU A 136 -18.76 -3.74 14.87
N VAL A 137 -17.86 -4.42 14.16
CA VAL A 137 -17.95 -4.63 12.71
C VAL A 137 -18.41 -6.06 12.45
N THR A 138 -19.56 -6.21 11.80
CA THR A 138 -20.14 -7.54 11.55
C THR A 138 -19.49 -8.24 10.36
N ASP A 139 -19.51 -9.58 10.36
CA ASP A 139 -19.03 -10.37 9.22
C ASP A 139 -19.77 -10.06 7.91
N ALA A 140 -21.02 -9.58 8.01
CA ALA A 140 -21.83 -9.18 6.87
C ALA A 140 -21.29 -7.89 6.22
N GLU A 141 -20.95 -6.87 7.02
CA GLU A 141 -20.36 -5.61 6.57
C GLU A 141 -18.98 -5.86 5.93
N ILE A 142 -18.15 -6.66 6.59
CA ILE A 142 -16.84 -7.08 6.05
C ILE A 142 -17.02 -7.76 4.69
N THR A 143 -17.95 -8.71 4.61
CA THR A 143 -18.24 -9.44 3.37
C THR A 143 -18.72 -8.52 2.25
N GLU A 144 -19.60 -7.58 2.56
CA GLU A 144 -20.13 -6.62 1.58
C GLU A 144 -19.02 -5.72 1.03
N PHE A 145 -18.19 -5.16 1.92
CA PHE A 145 -17.06 -4.33 1.52
C PHE A 145 -16.06 -5.10 0.65
N LEU A 146 -15.63 -6.29 1.06
CA LEU A 146 -14.67 -7.09 0.29
C LEU A 146 -15.22 -7.48 -1.08
N LYS A 147 -16.53 -7.74 -1.21
CA LYS A 147 -17.16 -7.96 -2.52
C LYS A 147 -17.15 -6.69 -3.36
N LYS A 148 -17.51 -5.54 -2.78
CA LYS A 148 -17.48 -4.24 -3.46
C LYS A 148 -16.09 -3.91 -3.97
N ALA A 149 -15.05 -4.14 -3.16
CA ALA A 149 -13.65 -3.92 -3.51
C ALA A 149 -13.09 -4.95 -4.52
N GLY A 150 -13.76 -6.09 -4.71
CA GLY A 150 -13.26 -7.18 -5.55
C GLY A 150 -12.18 -8.03 -4.88
N LEU A 151 -12.20 -8.07 -3.55
CA LEU A 151 -11.22 -8.74 -2.68
C LEU A 151 -11.79 -9.98 -1.96
N PHE A 152 -13.05 -10.34 -2.20
CA PHE A 152 -13.75 -11.40 -1.45
C PHE A 152 -13.08 -12.80 -1.50
N GLU A 153 -12.38 -13.15 -2.59
CA GLU A 153 -11.71 -14.45 -2.76
C GLU A 153 -10.19 -14.34 -2.85
N VAL A 154 -9.64 -13.19 -2.46
CA VAL A 154 -8.22 -12.88 -2.61
C VAL A 154 -7.42 -13.43 -1.42
N LYS A 155 -6.19 -13.89 -1.68
CA LYS A 155 -5.18 -14.14 -0.63
C LYS A 155 -4.40 -12.85 -0.36
N THR A 156 -4.27 -12.47 0.90
CA THR A 156 -3.59 -11.23 1.30
C THR A 156 -2.25 -11.50 1.99
N ARG A 157 -1.60 -10.48 2.56
CA ARG A 157 -0.22 -10.55 3.08
C ARG A 157 -0.07 -11.58 4.20
N ASN A 158 -1.15 -11.83 4.94
CA ASN A 158 -1.21 -12.77 6.05
C ASN A 158 -1.76 -14.16 5.66
N SER A 159 -1.63 -14.56 4.40
CA SER A 159 -2.16 -15.82 3.88
C SER A 159 -1.67 -17.08 4.60
N ASP A 160 -0.51 -17.02 5.27
CA ASP A 160 0.02 -18.14 6.05
C ASP A 160 -0.80 -18.39 7.32
N PHE A 161 -1.43 -17.35 7.88
CA PHE A 161 -2.42 -17.46 8.97
C PHE A 161 -3.83 -17.80 8.46
N GLU A 162 -4.06 -17.68 7.14
CA GLU A 162 -5.35 -17.99 6.52
C GLU A 162 -5.54 -19.49 6.22
N ASP A 163 -4.48 -20.25 5.97
CA ASP A 163 -4.58 -21.59 5.39
C ASP A 163 -5.28 -22.62 6.32
N ASP A 164 -5.33 -22.37 7.64
CA ASP A 164 -6.07 -23.16 8.64
C ASP A 164 -7.32 -22.43 9.21
N ALA A 165 -7.58 -21.20 8.76
CA ALA A 165 -8.66 -20.37 9.27
C ALA A 165 -9.98 -20.63 8.52
N ASP A 166 -11.11 -20.48 9.23
CA ASP A 166 -12.42 -20.54 8.56
C ASP A 166 -12.62 -19.33 7.62
N ASP A 167 -13.59 -19.44 6.71
CA ASP A 167 -13.85 -18.40 5.71
C ASP A 167 -14.19 -17.04 6.32
N ALA A 168 -14.74 -16.99 7.54
CA ALA A 168 -15.05 -15.72 8.21
C ALA A 168 -13.78 -15.05 8.73
N THR A 169 -12.92 -15.83 9.38
CA THR A 169 -11.62 -15.39 9.90
C THR A 169 -10.71 -14.93 8.76
N ARG A 170 -10.67 -15.66 7.64
CA ARG A 170 -9.91 -15.24 6.44
C ARG A 170 -10.38 -13.90 5.90
N ARG A 171 -11.69 -13.65 5.88
CA ARG A 171 -12.23 -12.35 5.47
C ARG A 171 -11.85 -11.23 6.44
N ARG A 172 -11.84 -11.50 7.75
CA ARG A 172 -11.36 -10.52 8.73
C ARG A 172 -9.90 -10.17 8.54
N TRP A 173 -9.03 -11.14 8.22
CA TRP A 173 -7.64 -10.87 7.84
C TRP A 173 -7.52 -9.99 6.61
N ALA A 174 -8.22 -10.31 5.52
CA ALA A 174 -8.20 -9.49 4.31
C ALA A 174 -8.73 -8.06 4.56
N TYR A 175 -9.72 -7.93 5.44
CA TYR A 175 -10.27 -6.64 5.86
C TYR A 175 -9.27 -5.83 6.70
N ALA A 176 -8.61 -6.49 7.66
CA ALA A 176 -7.56 -5.90 8.47
C ALA A 176 -6.39 -5.42 7.61
N ASP A 177 -5.95 -6.22 6.63
CA ASP A 177 -4.87 -5.86 5.70
C ASP A 177 -5.21 -4.57 4.92
N VAL A 178 -6.46 -4.38 4.50
CA VAL A 178 -6.91 -3.15 3.82
C VAL A 178 -6.79 -1.93 4.75
N ILE A 179 -7.28 -2.03 5.99
CA ILE A 179 -7.24 -0.91 6.93
C ILE A 179 -5.80 -0.63 7.37
N SER A 180 -5.03 -1.68 7.67
CA SER A 180 -3.63 -1.62 8.05
C SER A 180 -2.80 -0.88 6.99
N GLU A 181 -2.95 -1.25 5.72
CA GLU A 181 -2.26 -0.57 4.61
C GLU A 181 -2.73 0.89 4.43
N ALA A 182 -4.01 1.19 4.70
CA ALA A 182 -4.51 2.56 4.66
C ALA A 182 -3.86 3.43 5.76
N ILE A 183 -3.69 2.89 6.96
CA ILE A 183 -3.02 3.56 8.08
C ILE A 183 -1.52 3.73 7.76
N GLU A 184 -0.83 2.70 7.26
CA GLU A 184 0.57 2.79 6.83
C GLU A 184 0.76 3.93 5.80
N LEU A 185 -0.16 4.09 4.84
CA LEU A 185 -0.10 5.18 3.87
C LEU A 185 -0.30 6.58 4.48
N VAL A 186 -1.07 6.69 5.58
CA VAL A 186 -1.22 7.94 6.33
C VAL A 186 0.05 8.23 7.11
N GLU A 187 0.60 7.24 7.81
CA GLU A 187 1.86 7.36 8.54
C GLU A 187 3.02 7.75 7.61
N GLU A 188 3.13 7.15 6.42
CA GLU A 188 4.15 7.49 5.43
C GLU A 188 4.04 8.94 4.95
N LYS A 189 2.82 9.49 4.89
CA LYS A 189 2.56 10.81 4.31
C LYS A 189 2.55 11.94 5.34
N CYS A 190 1.93 11.70 6.50
CA CYS A 190 1.69 12.67 7.56
C CYS A 190 2.54 12.40 8.82
N GLY A 191 3.18 11.23 8.93
CA GLY A 191 3.93 10.82 10.12
C GLY A 191 3.04 10.25 11.22
N CYS A 192 3.56 9.27 11.96
CA CYS A 192 2.89 8.68 13.13
C CYS A 192 2.66 9.70 14.27
N GLU A 193 3.48 10.75 14.33
CA GLU A 193 3.45 11.85 15.30
C GLU A 193 3.66 13.15 14.52
N ASP A 194 2.96 14.22 14.92
CA ASP A 194 3.11 15.52 14.28
C ASP A 194 4.30 16.34 14.85
N ASN A 195 4.42 17.59 14.41
CA ASN A 195 5.50 18.48 14.87
C ASN A 195 5.30 18.99 16.32
N CYS A 196 4.11 18.82 16.88
CA CYS A 196 3.73 19.22 18.24
C CYS A 196 3.84 18.07 19.24
N GLY A 197 4.11 16.85 18.76
CA GLY A 197 4.24 15.64 19.56
C GLY A 197 2.94 14.87 19.77
N VAL A 198 1.92 15.15 18.94
CA VAL A 198 0.61 14.50 19.02
C VAL A 198 0.58 13.30 18.07
N PHE A 199 0.31 12.12 18.65
CA PHE A 199 0.21 10.87 17.90
C PHE A 199 -1.03 10.82 17.01
N LEU A 200 -0.99 10.03 15.93
CA LEU A 200 -2.16 9.77 15.09
C LEU A 200 -3.31 9.07 15.85
N GLY A 201 -2.97 8.38 16.94
CA GLY A 201 -3.92 7.71 17.83
C GLY A 201 -4.12 6.21 17.54
N MET A 202 -3.65 5.73 16.39
CA MET A 202 -3.73 4.31 16.01
C MET A 202 -2.55 3.93 15.11
N GLY A 203 -1.89 2.81 15.41
CA GLY A 203 -0.89 2.19 14.55
C GLY A 203 -1.52 1.17 13.59
N SER A 204 -0.83 0.90 12.48
CA SER A 204 -1.33 -0.01 11.45
C SER A 204 -1.57 -1.45 11.92
N GLU A 205 -0.92 -1.89 13.01
CA GLU A 205 -1.08 -3.23 13.58
C GLU A 205 -2.24 -3.33 14.59
N ASP A 206 -2.75 -2.21 15.11
CA ASP A 206 -3.79 -2.22 16.14
C ASP A 206 -5.09 -2.86 15.62
N ILE A 207 -5.40 -2.66 14.33
CA ILE A 207 -6.64 -3.15 13.72
C ILE A 207 -6.79 -4.68 13.79
N TYR A 208 -5.69 -5.44 13.76
CA TYR A 208 -5.77 -6.90 13.86
C TYR A 208 -6.30 -7.32 15.23
N GLY A 209 -5.76 -6.72 16.30
CA GLY A 209 -6.20 -6.98 17.68
C GLY A 209 -7.66 -6.57 17.89
N LEU A 210 -8.05 -5.41 17.34
CA LEU A 210 -9.42 -4.90 17.44
C LEU A 210 -10.46 -5.77 16.72
N LEU A 211 -10.06 -6.45 15.64
CA LEU A 211 -10.88 -7.44 14.93
C LEU A 211 -10.84 -8.84 15.57
N GLY A 212 -10.14 -9.00 16.70
CA GLY A 212 -9.99 -10.27 17.41
C GLY A 212 -9.08 -11.27 16.70
N LEU A 213 -8.17 -10.79 15.86
CA LEU A 213 -7.18 -11.61 15.15
C LEU A 213 -5.93 -11.74 16.03
N ASN A 214 -5.51 -12.97 16.30
CA ASN A 214 -4.30 -13.23 17.07
C ASN A 214 -3.12 -13.43 16.12
N TYR A 215 -2.05 -12.66 16.35
CA TYR A 215 -0.78 -12.69 15.63
C TYR A 215 0.25 -13.55 16.37
#